data_AF-A0A257VHI5-F1
#
_entry.id   AF-A0A257VHI5-F1
#
_cell.length_a   1.000
_cell.length_b   1.000
_cell.length_c   1.000
_cell.angle_alpha   90.00
_cell.angle_beta   90.00
_cell.angle_gamma   90.00
#
_symmetry.space_group_name_H-M   'P 1'
#
loop_
_entity.id
_entity.type
_entity.pdbx_description
1 polymer ?
#
loop_
_entity_poly.entity_id
_entity_poly.type
_entity_poly.pdbx_seq_one_letter_code
_entity_poly.pdbx_strand_id
1 'polypeptide(L)'
;MDLVLAWRLDRWGRSLVDLVTTLQKLTALDVGFVSLSEALDTTTPSGRALAGMLAVFAEFERDILRDRVKAGIDQARKEGKPHGRPQTAAKLIPEMKRLRKDGLSKRAIAKELGISRTSVIRLLRAKKRS
;
A
#
# COMPACT_ATOMS: atom_id res chain seq x y z
N MET A 1 -11.68 -31.52 -15.23
CA MET A 1 -10.56 -30.59 -15.00
C MET A 1 -10.83 -29.38 -15.87
N ASP A 2 -10.97 -28.23 -15.24
CA ASP A 2 -11.20 -26.98 -15.95
C ASP A 2 -9.85 -26.33 -16.30
N LEU A 3 -9.85 -25.51 -17.35
CA LEU A 3 -8.64 -24.93 -17.90
C LEU A 3 -8.84 -23.46 -18.26
N VAL A 4 -7.88 -22.64 -17.87
CA VAL A 4 -7.76 -21.24 -18.26
C VAL A 4 -6.67 -21.12 -19.31
N LEU A 5 -7.04 -20.59 -20.47
CA LEU A 5 -6.14 -20.31 -21.58
C LEU A 5 -5.86 -18.81 -21.65
N ALA A 6 -4.58 -18.44 -21.62
CA ALA A 6 -4.15 -17.08 -21.88
C ALA A 6 -3.34 -17.04 -23.18
N TRP A 7 -3.57 -16.03 -24.03
CA TRP A 7 -2.75 -15.86 -25.23
C TRP A 7 -1.30 -15.52 -24.85
N ARG A 8 -1.11 -14.60 -23.91
CA ARG A 8 0.18 -14.18 -23.35
C ARG A 8 0.05 -13.87 -21.87
N LEU A 9 1.15 -14.01 -21.12
CA LEU A 9 1.19 -13.73 -19.67
C LEU A 9 0.98 -12.24 -19.34
N ASP A 10 1.45 -11.33 -20.20
CA ASP A 10 1.29 -9.88 -20.02
C ASP A 10 -0.18 -9.42 -20.09
N ARG A 11 -1.06 -10.23 -20.68
CA ARG A 11 -2.51 -9.98 -20.73
C ARG A 11 -3.26 -10.53 -19.52
N TRP A 12 -2.59 -11.31 -18.68
CA TRP A 12 -3.19 -11.93 -17.50
C TRP A 12 -2.93 -11.15 -16.22
N GLY A 13 -1.67 -10.77 -15.96
CA GLY A 13 -1.27 -10.16 -14.70
C GLY A 13 -0.56 -8.82 -14.89
N ARG A 14 -0.79 -7.88 -13.95
CA ARG A 14 -0.10 -6.57 -13.93
C ARG A 14 1.26 -6.61 -13.24
N SER A 15 1.60 -7.73 -12.60
CA SER A 15 2.90 -7.98 -11.97
C SER A 15 3.15 -9.49 -11.84
N LEU A 16 4.42 -9.89 -11.68
CA LEU A 16 4.79 -11.29 -11.44
C LEU A 16 4.11 -11.85 -10.18
N VAL A 17 4.03 -11.03 -9.13
CA VAL A 17 3.33 -11.33 -7.88
C VAL A 17 1.85 -11.68 -8.13
N ASP A 18 1.17 -10.87 -8.95
CA ASP A 18 -0.26 -11.04 -9.26
C ASP A 18 -0.49 -12.32 -10.07
N LEU A 19 0.39 -12.59 -11.06
CA LEU A 19 0.40 -13.83 -11.82
C LEU A 19 0.54 -15.05 -10.91
N VAL A 20 1.59 -15.10 -10.09
CA VAL A 20 1.86 -16.22 -9.16
C VAL A 20 0.69 -16.44 -8.20
N THR A 21 0.19 -15.36 -7.58
CA THR A 21 -0.94 -15.44 -6.65
C THR A 21 -2.16 -16.06 -7.31
N THR A 22 -2.39 -15.74 -8.59
CA THR A 22 -3.53 -16.26 -9.33
C THR A 22 -3.31 -17.71 -9.76
N LEU A 23 -2.11 -18.08 -10.20
CA LEU A 23 -1.77 -19.48 -10.52
C LEU A 23 -1.91 -20.39 -9.29
N GLN A 24 -1.49 -19.92 -8.11
CA GLN A 24 -1.68 -20.65 -6.85
C GLN A 24 -3.17 -20.86 -6.52
N LYS A 25 -4.00 -19.82 -6.73
CA LYS A 25 -5.46 -19.93 -6.54
C LYS A 25 -6.09 -20.92 -7.50
N LEU A 26 -5.74 -20.86 -8.79
CA LEU A 26 -6.24 -21.81 -9.80
C LEU A 26 -5.84 -23.25 -9.45
N THR A 27 -4.58 -23.45 -9.06
CA THR A 27 -4.07 -24.76 -8.63
C THR A 27 -4.83 -25.29 -7.41
N ALA A 28 -5.15 -24.44 -6.43
CA ALA A 28 -5.93 -24.81 -5.25
C ALA A 28 -7.39 -25.18 -5.57
N LEU A 29 -7.91 -24.72 -6.72
CA LEU A 29 -9.23 -25.02 -7.24
C LEU A 29 -9.23 -26.20 -8.23
N ASP A 30 -8.10 -26.89 -8.40
CA ASP A 30 -7.91 -27.95 -9.41
C ASP A 30 -8.17 -27.45 -10.86
N VAL A 31 -7.86 -26.17 -11.10
CA VAL A 31 -7.96 -25.52 -12.41
C VAL A 31 -6.57 -25.37 -13.01
N GLY A 32 -6.40 -25.90 -14.22
CA GLY A 32 -5.18 -25.75 -14.99
C GLY A 32 -5.08 -24.36 -15.63
N PHE A 33 -3.85 -23.89 -15.82
CA PHE A 33 -3.52 -22.67 -16.55
C PHE A 33 -2.49 -22.99 -17.65
N VAL A 34 -2.77 -22.52 -18.85
CA VAL A 34 -1.86 -22.59 -20.00
C VAL A 34 -1.74 -21.24 -20.67
N SER A 35 -0.49 -20.80 -20.85
CA SER A 35 -0.18 -19.71 -21.77
C SER A 35 0.13 -20.27 -23.17
N LEU A 36 -0.40 -19.64 -24.21
CA LEU A 36 -0.21 -20.10 -25.59
C LEU A 36 1.09 -19.58 -26.21
N SER A 37 1.53 -18.38 -25.82
CA SER A 37 2.77 -17.78 -26.35
C SER A 37 4.00 -18.13 -25.51
N GLU A 38 3.82 -18.42 -24.23
CA GLU A 38 4.89 -18.81 -23.31
C GLU A 38 4.73 -20.29 -22.93
N ALA A 39 5.82 -21.01 -22.70
CA ALA A 39 5.78 -22.43 -22.34
C ALA A 39 5.36 -22.67 -20.87
N LEU A 40 4.36 -21.95 -20.37
CA LEU A 40 3.82 -22.11 -19.02
C LEU A 40 2.50 -22.89 -19.09
N ASP A 41 2.60 -24.20 -18.83
CA ASP A 41 1.47 -25.11 -18.73
C ASP A 41 1.48 -25.82 -17.35
N THR A 42 0.64 -25.35 -16.44
CA THR A 42 0.54 -25.89 -15.07
C THR A 42 -0.14 -27.26 -14.97
N THR A 43 -0.66 -27.80 -16.08
CA THR A 43 -1.14 -29.18 -16.13
C THR A 43 0.02 -30.19 -16.18
N THR A 44 1.19 -29.74 -16.64
CA THR A 44 2.41 -30.56 -16.72
C THR A 44 3.27 -30.46 -15.45
N PRO A 45 4.03 -31.51 -15.07
CA PRO A 45 4.98 -31.43 -13.95
C PRO A 45 6.03 -30.33 -14.12
N SER A 46 6.53 -30.14 -15.35
CA SER A 46 7.52 -29.11 -15.68
C SER A 46 6.94 -27.69 -15.54
N GLY A 47 5.72 -27.45 -16.02
CA GLY A 47 5.10 -26.13 -15.88
C GLY A 47 4.66 -25.83 -14.44
N ARG A 48 4.31 -26.84 -13.62
CA ARG A 48 4.16 -26.64 -12.16
C ARG A 48 5.47 -26.27 -11.49
N ALA A 49 6.58 -26.91 -11.85
CA ALA A 49 7.89 -26.56 -11.34
C ALA A 49 8.29 -25.12 -11.73
N LEU A 50 8.03 -24.73 -12.98
CA LEU A 50 8.26 -23.37 -13.46
C LEU A 50 7.40 -22.35 -12.69
N ALA A 51 6.12 -22.62 -12.47
CA ALA A 51 5.24 -21.77 -11.67
C ALA A 51 5.74 -21.62 -10.21
N GLY A 52 6.26 -22.70 -9.62
CA GLY A 52 6.91 -22.65 -8.30
C GLY A 52 8.17 -21.79 -8.28
N MET A 53 9.02 -21.89 -9.29
CA MET A 53 10.22 -21.04 -9.42
C MET A 53 9.84 -19.56 -9.61
N LEU A 54 8.82 -19.27 -10.40
CA LEU A 54 8.27 -17.92 -10.54
C LEU A 54 7.75 -17.38 -9.20
N ALA A 55 7.18 -18.24 -8.35
CA ALA A 55 6.75 -17.84 -7.02
C ALA A 55 7.92 -17.42 -6.12
N VAL A 56 9.01 -18.18 -6.13
CA VAL A 56 10.23 -17.84 -5.40
C VAL A 56 10.79 -16.50 -5.87
N PHE A 57 10.85 -16.26 -7.18
CA PHE A 57 11.29 -14.97 -7.71
C PHE A 57 10.37 -13.81 -7.33
N ALA A 58 9.05 -14.03 -7.33
CA ALA A 58 8.09 -13.00 -6.94
C ALA A 58 8.27 -12.56 -5.47
N GLU A 59 8.57 -13.51 -4.58
CA GLU A 59 8.87 -13.22 -3.17
C GLU A 59 10.18 -12.46 -3.03
N PHE A 60 11.23 -12.92 -3.71
CA PHE A 60 12.54 -12.28 -3.71
C PHE A 60 12.49 -10.82 -4.20
N GLU A 61 11.83 -10.56 -5.33
CA GLU A 61 11.67 -9.20 -5.86
C GLU A 61 10.91 -8.29 -4.89
N ARG A 62 9.86 -8.82 -4.25
CA ARG A 62 9.06 -8.08 -3.27
C ARG A 62 9.92 -7.66 -2.08
N ASP A 63 10.79 -8.52 -1.59
CA ASP A 63 11.65 -8.22 -0.45
C ASP A 63 12.75 -7.22 -0.81
N ILE A 64 13.40 -7.38 -1.97
CA ILE A 64 14.34 -6.36 -2.48
C ILE A 64 13.68 -4.98 -2.60
N LEU A 65 12.47 -4.93 -3.18
CA LEU A 65 11.74 -3.68 -3.34
C LEU A 65 11.45 -3.04 -1.99
N ARG A 66 11.01 -3.83 -1.00
CA ARG A 66 10.75 -3.36 0.37
C ARG A 66 12.00 -2.79 1.03
N ASP A 67 13.13 -3.47 0.91
CA ASP A 67 14.38 -3.03 1.52
C ASP A 67 14.88 -1.74 0.88
N ARG A 68 14.78 -1.61 -0.44
CA ARG A 68 15.09 -0.37 -1.16
C ARG A 68 14.19 0.78 -0.73
N VAL A 69 12.89 0.54 -0.56
CA VAL A 69 11.94 1.55 -0.08
C VAL A 69 12.27 1.99 1.34
N LYS A 70 12.56 1.06 2.25
CA LYS A 70 12.96 1.39 3.63
C LYS A 70 14.24 2.23 3.65
N ALA A 71 15.27 1.81 2.92
CA ALA A 71 16.52 2.56 2.81
C ALA A 71 16.30 3.99 2.27
N GLY A 72 15.43 4.14 1.26
CA GLY A 72 15.06 5.45 0.73
C GLY A 72 14.32 6.33 1.73
N ILE A 73 13.40 5.75 2.52
CA ILE A 73 12.68 6.46 3.59
C ILE A 73 13.64 6.90 4.70
N ASP A 74 14.57 6.02 5.12
CA ASP A 74 15.54 6.32 6.16
C ASP A 74 16.52 7.42 5.72
N GLN A 75 16.95 7.39 4.47
CA GLN A 75 17.78 8.45 3.88
C GLN A 75 17.02 9.79 3.85
N ALA A 76 15.78 9.79 3.36
CA ALA A 76 14.94 10.98 3.35
C ALA A 76 14.71 11.54 4.77
N ARG A 77 14.55 10.65 5.76
CA ARG A 77 14.43 11.04 7.17
C ARG A 77 15.72 11.69 7.70
N LYS A 78 16.90 11.15 7.36
CA LYS A 78 18.20 11.77 7.72
C LYS A 78 18.37 13.14 7.09
N GLU A 79 17.87 13.34 5.88
CA GLU A 79 17.83 14.63 5.18
C GLU A 79 16.75 15.59 5.71
N GLY A 80 15.97 15.20 6.73
CA GLY A 80 14.91 16.02 7.30
C GLY A 80 13.68 16.16 6.41
N LYS A 81 13.56 15.38 5.34
CA LYS A 81 12.37 15.40 4.46
C LYS A 81 11.18 14.79 5.21
N PRO A 82 10.04 15.50 5.31
CA PRO A 82 8.87 14.97 5.98
C PRO A 82 8.31 13.76 5.21
N HIS A 83 7.97 12.69 5.94
CA HIS A 83 7.31 11.52 5.38
C HIS A 83 5.82 11.48 5.77
N GLY A 84 4.97 11.00 4.86
CA GLY A 84 3.52 10.87 5.07
C GLY A 84 2.71 12.12 4.75
N ARG A 85 1.44 12.12 5.17
CA ARG A 85 0.49 13.21 4.88
C ARG A 85 0.96 14.53 5.54
N PRO A 86 1.10 15.63 4.78
CA PRO A 86 1.42 16.93 5.34
C PRO A 86 0.45 17.33 6.45
N GLN A 87 0.99 17.83 7.58
CA GLN A 87 0.17 18.28 8.71
C GLN A 87 -0.44 19.67 8.46
N THR A 88 -1.32 19.79 7.45
CA THR A 88 -1.93 21.07 7.07
C THR A 88 -2.70 21.73 8.20
N ALA A 89 -3.42 20.94 9.02
CA ALA A 89 -4.17 21.44 10.18
C ALA A 89 -3.27 22.00 11.31
N ALA A 90 -1.98 21.64 11.36
CA ALA A 90 -1.06 22.20 12.35
C ALA A 90 -0.81 23.70 12.10
N LYS A 91 -0.92 24.16 10.85
CA LYS A 91 -0.80 25.59 10.50
C LYS A 91 -1.90 26.45 11.13
N LEU A 92 -3.04 25.84 11.44
CA LEU A 92 -4.22 26.51 12.02
C LEU A 92 -4.19 26.57 13.55
N ILE A 93 -3.12 26.08 14.21
CA ILE A 93 -3.00 26.09 15.68
C ILE A 93 -3.10 27.50 16.29
N PRO A 94 -2.46 28.55 15.73
CA PRO A 94 -2.57 29.90 16.28
C PRO A 94 -4.02 30.38 16.30
N GLU A 95 -4.73 30.18 15.19
CA GLU A 95 -6.12 30.56 15.02
C GLU A 95 -7.05 29.76 15.95
N MET A 96 -6.85 28.45 16.07
CA MET A 96 -7.59 27.61 17.03
C MET A 96 -7.45 28.11 18.47
N LYS A 97 -6.26 28.60 18.87
CA LYS A 97 -6.02 29.13 20.21
C LYS A 97 -6.71 30.47 20.42
N ARG A 98 -6.68 31.35 19.41
CA ARG A 98 -7.40 32.62 19.42
C ARG A 98 -8.89 32.39 19.64
N LEU A 99 -9.53 31.61 18.76
CA LEU A 99 -10.95 31.28 18.86
C LEU A 99 -11.31 30.60 20.19
N ARG A 100 -10.39 29.79 20.74
CA ARG A 100 -10.61 29.17 22.05
C ARG A 100 -10.54 30.18 23.20
N LYS A 101 -9.66 31.17 23.12
CA LYS A 101 -9.57 32.28 24.08
C LYS A 101 -10.81 33.17 24.00
N ASP A 102 -11.37 33.33 22.80
CA ASP A 102 -12.63 34.06 22.54
C ASP A 102 -13.88 33.28 23.02
N GLY A 103 -13.69 32.17 23.73
CA GLY A 103 -14.77 31.41 24.37
C GLY A 103 -15.43 30.34 23.48
N LEU A 104 -15.07 30.22 22.19
CA LEU A 104 -15.73 29.28 21.30
C LEU A 104 -15.54 27.83 21.76
N SER A 105 -16.60 27.04 21.59
CA SER A 105 -16.54 25.60 21.82
C SER A 105 -15.67 24.92 20.76
N LYS A 106 -15.05 23.79 21.11
CA LYS A 106 -14.23 23.00 20.17
C LYS A 106 -15.01 22.55 18.92
N ARG A 107 -16.35 22.45 19.02
CA ARG A 107 -17.23 22.13 17.89
C ARG A 107 -17.44 23.35 16.98
N ALA A 108 -17.60 24.54 17.56
CA ALA A 108 -17.69 25.78 16.79
C ALA A 108 -16.38 26.06 16.02
N ILE A 109 -15.23 25.91 16.70
CA ILE A 109 -13.90 26.06 16.08
C ILE A 109 -13.70 25.08 14.91
N ALA A 110 -14.15 23.83 15.06
CA ALA A 110 -14.07 22.83 14.00
C ALA A 110 -14.87 23.22 12.76
N LYS A 111 -16.09 23.76 12.96
CA LYS A 111 -16.95 24.24 11.89
C LYS A 111 -16.34 25.46 11.19
N GLU A 112 -15.84 26.43 11.97
CA GLU A 112 -15.23 27.66 11.48
C GLU A 112 -13.99 27.39 10.61
N LEU A 113 -13.13 26.48 11.05
CA LEU A 113 -11.86 26.18 10.39
C LEU A 113 -11.95 25.05 9.36
N GLY A 114 -13.15 24.49 9.12
CA GLY A 114 -13.35 23.41 8.16
C GLY A 114 -12.57 22.12 8.46
N ILE A 115 -12.24 21.86 9.72
CA ILE A 115 -11.47 20.68 10.15
C ILE A 115 -12.25 19.81 11.12
N SER A 116 -11.89 18.53 11.23
CA SER A 116 -12.58 17.61 12.14
C SER A 116 -12.44 18.04 13.60
N ARG A 117 -13.51 17.87 14.39
CA ARG A 117 -13.50 18.11 15.85
C ARG A 117 -12.37 17.33 16.55
N THR A 118 -12.07 16.12 16.07
CA THR A 118 -10.96 15.28 16.57
C THR A 118 -9.61 15.94 16.34
N SER A 119 -9.40 16.57 15.17
CA SER A 119 -8.18 17.34 14.89
C SER A 119 -8.02 18.53 15.83
N VAL A 120 -9.09 19.28 16.06
CA VAL A 120 -9.10 20.42 17.03
C VAL A 120 -8.75 19.93 18.44
N ILE A 121 -9.38 18.85 18.90
CA ILE A 121 -9.11 18.27 20.24
C ILE A 121 -7.64 17.84 20.35
N ARG A 122 -7.13 17.11 19.36
CA ARG A 122 -5.76 16.58 19.34
C ARG A 122 -4.72 17.70 19.35
N LEU A 123 -4.89 18.70 18.49
CA LEU A 123 -3.94 19.80 18.31
C LEU A 123 -3.95 20.78 19.50
N LEU A 124 -5.11 21.02 20.13
CA LEU A 124 -5.17 21.82 21.36
C LEU A 124 -4.61 21.07 22.59
N ARG A 125 -4.67 19.73 22.62
CA ARG A 125 -4.09 18.91 23.71
C ARG A 125 -2.58 18.75 23.62
N ALA A 126 -2.01 18.73 22.41
CA ALA A 126 -0.59 18.43 22.19
C ALA A 126 0.39 19.36 22.94
N LYS A 127 -0.02 20.56 23.35
CA LYS A 127 0.84 21.50 24.11
C LYS A 127 0.94 21.20 25.62
N LYS A 128 0.13 20.31 26.19
CA LYS A 128 0.18 19.99 27.64
C LYS A 128 1.29 19.00 28.06
N ARG A 129 2.10 18.50 27.11
CA ARG A 129 3.28 17.66 27.35
C ARG A 129 4.53 18.43 26.92
N SER A 130 4.90 19.42 27.71
CA SER A 130 6.15 20.19 27.65
C SER A 130 6.36 20.82 29.01
#